data_AF-A0A4Q0I4U4-F1
#
_entry.id   AF-A0A4Q0I4U4-F1
#
_cell.length_a   1.000
_cell.length_b   1.000
_cell.length_c   1.000
_cell.angle_alpha   90.00
_cell.angle_beta   90.00
_cell.angle_gamma   90.00
#
_symmetry.space_group_name_H-M   'P 1'
#
loop_
_entity.id
_entity.type
_entity.pdbx_description
1 polymer ?
#
loop_
_entity_poly.entity_id
_entity_poly.type
_entity_poly.pdbx_seq_one_letter_code
_entity_poly.pdbx_strand_id
1 'polypeptide(L)'
;MNMGIIDFFKKRDEIDELFEKLNSSSEEIREDAISKLENMQFSVEQGLKVLEMTKNEFPPPTYEWQDISARLIDICADKPYMEYISKVESIYDELNPNAKIAVMQFLSTYRNEQAMIAYLKVLGKDYMKLKSLPFGNLLENPRFPQILFPGILKFTENNDIASQIYLILLYYFNNDLVDEEVLGEHRSKIIRDILSMVDKVLNYTIKNGSLWDDDKYLGLRSSAGVYFDLAGHIIAPEITMALKRLMSIKDMRLKMFAVISLLKHGCEPAKEDLMDIAGSSEVRNWFYDALVKMGRSEIYPEEYRNQRCFAESNMVDWLVYPTELGRVPDEIELMNIFDDEDKEYYLFRFRCQSDESWQEKGWMAGVSGPFDKNNSPTTLAEGHTFSHFEQWESKHPKEHLASIVGNVKEYWMKLAQE
;
A
#
# COMPACT_ATOMS: atom_id res chain seq x y z
N MET A 1 50.98 -0.10 55.11
CA MET A 1 49.78 0.62 54.63
C MET A 1 49.96 0.86 53.15
N ASN A 2 49.36 0.01 52.32
CA ASN A 2 49.49 0.06 50.87
C ASN A 2 48.34 0.92 50.33
N MET A 3 48.69 1.99 49.61
CA MET A 3 47.75 2.78 48.82
C MET A 3 47.29 1.89 47.65
N GLY A 4 46.04 1.43 47.71
CA GLY A 4 45.40 0.69 46.63
C GLY A 4 45.27 1.58 45.40
N ILE A 5 45.86 1.12 44.31
CA ILE A 5 45.69 1.64 42.95
C ILE A 5 44.18 1.56 42.63
N ILE A 6 43.56 2.72 42.51
CA ILE A 6 42.19 2.89 42.05
C ILE A 6 42.19 2.71 40.52
N ASP A 7 41.53 1.65 40.08
CA ASP A 7 40.70 1.52 38.87
C ASP A 7 41.18 2.27 37.59
N PHE A 8 41.82 1.56 36.66
CA PHE A 8 42.23 2.14 35.36
C PHE A 8 41.93 1.28 34.11
N PHE A 9 41.05 0.29 34.20
CA PHE A 9 40.58 -0.44 33.01
C PHE A 9 39.07 -0.72 33.11
N LYS A 10 38.26 0.31 32.85
CA LYS A 10 36.90 0.07 32.35
C LYS A 10 37.06 -0.66 31.02
N LYS A 11 36.73 -1.95 30.99
CA LYS A 11 36.69 -2.76 29.76
C LYS A 11 35.88 -1.98 28.73
N ARG A 12 36.48 -1.69 27.57
CA ARG A 12 35.83 -0.91 26.51
C ARG A 12 34.55 -1.64 26.10
N ASP A 13 33.44 -0.90 26.03
CA ASP A 13 32.15 -1.45 25.62
C ASP A 13 32.28 -1.87 24.15
N GLU A 14 31.82 -3.07 23.79
CA GLU A 14 31.93 -3.61 22.43
C GLU A 14 31.33 -2.62 21.39
N ILE A 15 30.30 -1.90 21.82
CA ILE A 15 29.62 -0.89 21.01
C ILE A 15 30.56 0.29 20.64
N ASP A 16 31.46 0.67 21.53
CA ASP A 16 32.40 1.79 21.30
C ASP A 16 33.44 1.39 20.23
N GLU A 17 33.84 0.12 20.17
CA GLU A 17 34.73 -0.40 19.13
C GLU A 17 34.04 -0.47 17.76
N LEU A 18 32.74 -0.78 17.73
CA LEU A 18 31.95 -0.76 16.50
C LEU A 18 31.77 0.66 15.98
N PHE A 19 31.54 1.65 16.86
CA PHE A 19 31.44 3.06 16.48
C PHE A 19 32.67 3.61 15.78
N GLU A 20 33.88 3.21 16.19
CA GLU A 20 35.11 3.60 15.50
C GLU A 20 35.15 3.09 14.05
N LYS A 21 34.63 1.88 13.81
CA LYS A 21 34.60 1.26 12.48
C LYS A 21 33.61 1.94 11.53
N LEU A 22 32.55 2.57 12.06
CA LEU A 22 31.57 3.30 11.24
C LEU A 22 32.17 4.50 10.50
N ASN A 23 33.32 5.02 10.94
CA ASN A 23 34.04 6.10 10.24
C ASN A 23 35.16 5.60 9.32
N SER A 24 35.28 4.29 9.12
CA SER A 24 36.28 3.71 8.23
C SER A 24 36.08 4.20 6.79
N SER A 25 37.18 4.45 6.08
CA SER A 25 37.15 4.71 4.64
C SER A 25 36.72 3.48 3.82
N SER A 26 36.87 2.27 4.37
CA SER A 26 36.40 1.03 3.75
C SER A 26 34.90 0.81 4.01
N GLU A 27 34.10 0.75 2.95
CA GLU A 27 32.67 0.44 3.00
C GLU A 27 32.41 -0.93 3.63
N GLU A 28 33.20 -1.94 3.28
CA GLU A 28 33.09 -3.29 3.84
C GLU A 28 33.24 -3.30 5.37
N ILE A 29 34.15 -2.49 5.92
CA ILE A 29 34.35 -2.38 7.36
C ILE A 29 33.15 -1.71 8.03
N ARG A 30 32.54 -0.71 7.39
CA ARG A 30 31.33 -0.05 7.91
C ARG A 30 30.14 -1.00 7.91
N GLU A 31 29.96 -1.75 6.82
CA GLU A 31 28.88 -2.73 6.67
C GLU A 31 29.00 -3.88 7.69
N ASP A 32 30.21 -4.42 7.92
CA ASP A 32 30.45 -5.42 8.96
C ASP A 32 30.12 -4.88 10.36
N ALA A 33 30.47 -3.62 10.64
CA ALA A 33 30.18 -2.98 11.91
C ALA A 33 28.67 -2.76 12.11
N ILE A 34 27.95 -2.29 11.09
CA ILE A 34 26.50 -2.15 11.15
C ILE A 34 25.82 -3.51 11.33
N SER A 35 26.20 -4.52 10.54
CA SER A 35 25.64 -5.88 10.67
C SER A 35 25.83 -6.45 12.08
N LYS A 36 26.95 -6.13 12.75
CA LYS A 36 27.17 -6.51 14.15
C LYS A 36 26.22 -5.76 15.08
N LEU A 37 26.07 -4.45 14.92
CA LEU A 37 25.13 -3.65 15.71
C LEU A 37 23.68 -4.13 15.55
N GLU A 38 23.25 -4.49 14.35
CA GLU A 38 21.92 -5.06 14.06
C GLU A 38 21.62 -6.33 14.85
N ASN A 39 22.64 -7.17 15.10
CA ASN A 39 22.49 -8.44 15.81
C ASN A 39 22.64 -8.31 17.33
N MET A 40 22.99 -7.13 17.85
CA MET A 40 23.16 -6.90 19.29
C MET A 40 21.81 -6.71 19.99
N GLN A 41 21.74 -7.10 21.27
CA GLN A 41 20.64 -6.74 22.16
C GLN A 41 21.11 -5.58 23.04
N PHE A 42 20.57 -4.38 22.80
CA PHE A 42 20.96 -3.19 23.56
C PHE A 42 20.23 -3.10 24.90
N SER A 43 20.96 -2.69 25.94
CA SER A 43 20.34 -2.01 27.09
C SER A 43 19.79 -0.64 26.66
N VAL A 44 18.95 -0.03 27.50
CA VAL A 44 18.45 1.34 27.29
C VAL A 44 19.63 2.30 27.09
N GLU A 45 20.66 2.23 27.94
CA GLU A 45 21.82 3.12 27.87
C GLU A 45 22.63 2.90 26.58
N GLN A 46 22.78 1.65 26.15
CA GLN A 46 23.50 1.33 24.91
C GLN A 46 22.77 1.89 23.68
N GLY A 47 21.45 1.71 23.56
CA GLY A 47 20.75 2.29 22.42
C GLY A 47 20.62 3.81 22.50
N LEU A 48 20.57 4.41 23.70
CA LEU A 48 20.70 5.87 23.84
C LEU A 48 22.06 6.38 23.33
N LYS A 49 23.16 5.63 23.51
CA LYS A 49 24.45 5.94 22.90
C LYS A 49 24.40 5.80 21.37
N VAL A 50 23.78 4.73 20.85
CA VAL A 50 23.60 4.53 19.40
C VAL A 50 22.84 5.70 18.79
N LEU A 51 21.72 6.10 19.39
CA LEU A 51 20.96 7.26 18.93
C LEU A 51 21.76 8.55 19.01
N GLU A 52 22.61 8.75 20.02
CA GLU A 52 23.50 9.92 20.07
C GLU A 52 24.52 9.94 18.91
N MET A 53 25.03 8.76 18.51
CA MET A 53 25.97 8.64 17.39
C MET A 53 25.38 9.03 16.04
N THR A 54 24.06 9.00 15.88
CA THR A 54 23.37 9.34 14.62
C THR A 54 23.60 10.78 14.17
N LYS A 55 23.98 11.67 15.09
CA LYS A 55 24.29 13.09 14.81
C LYS A 55 25.63 13.30 14.12
N ASN A 56 26.51 12.30 14.14
CA ASN A 56 27.84 12.45 13.58
C ASN A 56 27.79 12.42 12.05
N GLU A 57 28.77 13.08 11.44
CA GLU A 57 29.00 12.95 10.01
C GLU A 57 29.75 11.63 9.73
N PHE A 58 29.21 10.83 8.84
CA PHE A 58 29.81 9.57 8.36
C PHE A 58 30.24 9.71 6.89
N PRO A 59 31.14 8.84 6.40
CA PRO A 59 31.46 8.79 4.98
C PRO A 59 30.20 8.68 4.12
N PRO A 60 30.13 9.38 2.97
CA PRO A 60 28.94 9.40 2.14
C PRO A 60 28.61 7.99 1.65
N PRO A 61 27.33 7.58 1.68
CA PRO A 61 26.93 6.25 1.24
C PRO A 61 26.95 6.15 -0.29
N THR A 62 27.12 4.92 -0.80
CA THR A 62 26.99 4.64 -2.26
C THR A 62 25.52 4.67 -2.67
N TYR A 63 24.62 4.17 -1.82
CA TYR A 63 23.17 4.17 -2.00
C TYR A 63 22.44 4.80 -0.80
N GLU A 64 21.28 5.42 -1.01
CA GLU A 64 20.52 6.08 0.07
C GLU A 64 20.22 5.16 1.27
N TRP A 65 19.94 3.87 1.02
CA TRP A 65 19.65 2.88 2.06
C TRP A 65 20.88 2.51 2.92
N GLN A 66 22.09 2.89 2.52
CA GLN A 66 23.33 2.68 3.28
C GLN A 66 23.67 3.86 4.21
N ASP A 67 22.81 4.87 4.31
CA ASP A 67 23.03 5.99 5.23
C ASP A 67 23.16 5.49 6.67
N ILE A 68 24.35 5.67 7.25
CA ILE A 68 24.69 5.12 8.56
C ILE A 68 23.79 5.72 9.64
N SER A 69 23.56 7.03 9.63
CA SER A 69 22.71 7.68 10.64
C SER A 69 21.28 7.16 10.61
N ALA A 70 20.71 6.95 9.42
CA ALA A 70 19.40 6.32 9.26
C ALA A 70 19.39 4.87 9.79
N ARG A 71 20.36 4.05 9.38
CA ARG A 71 20.44 2.66 9.83
C ARG A 71 20.60 2.51 11.34
N LEU A 72 21.38 3.38 12.00
CA LEU A 72 21.50 3.38 13.46
C LEU A 72 20.17 3.66 14.16
N ILE A 73 19.30 4.50 13.58
CA ILE A 73 17.93 4.71 14.08
C ILE A 73 17.10 3.45 13.89
N ASP A 74 17.14 2.83 12.70
CA ASP A 74 16.38 1.62 12.38
C ASP A 74 16.75 0.45 13.30
N ILE A 75 18.04 0.28 13.62
CA ILE A 75 18.49 -0.72 14.60
C ILE A 75 17.83 -0.48 15.97
N CYS A 76 17.76 0.77 16.42
CA CYS A 76 17.09 1.10 17.68
C CYS A 76 15.57 0.95 17.59
N ALA A 77 15.00 1.07 16.39
CA ALA A 77 13.57 0.95 16.12
C ALA A 77 13.06 -0.50 16.08
N ASP A 78 13.93 -1.49 15.82
CA ASP A 78 13.58 -2.93 15.85
C ASP A 78 13.11 -3.38 17.24
N LYS A 79 13.81 -2.96 18.29
CA LYS A 79 13.47 -3.24 19.70
C LYS A 79 13.51 -1.97 20.54
N PRO A 80 12.47 -1.11 20.42
CA PRO A 80 12.53 0.23 20.95
C PRO A 80 12.20 0.28 22.45
N TYR A 81 12.89 1.16 23.16
CA TYR A 81 12.57 1.55 24.53
C TYR A 81 11.84 2.90 24.54
N MET A 82 11.04 3.16 25.57
CA MET A 82 10.24 4.39 25.66
C MET A 82 11.11 5.64 25.70
N GLU A 83 12.28 5.55 26.33
CA GLU A 83 13.29 6.60 26.46
C GLU A 83 13.77 7.11 25.09
N TYR A 84 13.73 6.25 24.07
CA TYR A 84 14.19 6.59 22.71
C TYR A 84 13.31 7.65 22.07
N ILE A 85 12.02 7.74 22.41
CA ILE A 85 11.11 8.77 21.88
C ILE A 85 11.66 10.16 22.18
N SER A 86 11.93 10.43 23.47
CA SER A 86 12.46 11.73 23.88
C SER A 86 13.85 12.00 23.30
N LYS A 87 14.65 10.94 23.13
CA LYS A 87 15.98 11.04 22.57
C LYS A 87 15.96 11.45 21.10
N VAL A 88 15.24 10.73 20.25
CA VAL A 88 15.16 11.03 18.81
C VAL A 88 14.54 12.40 18.55
N GLU A 89 13.57 12.81 19.37
CA GLU A 89 13.00 14.15 19.29
C GLU A 89 14.03 15.25 19.60
N SER A 90 14.86 15.04 20.63
CA SER A 90 15.87 16.02 21.06
C SER A 90 16.99 16.23 20.04
N ILE A 91 17.37 15.18 19.31
CA ILE A 91 18.48 15.23 18.33
C ILE A 91 18.00 15.55 16.91
N TYR A 92 16.69 15.58 16.67
CA TYR A 92 16.09 15.60 15.33
C TYR A 92 16.63 16.71 14.43
N ASP A 93 16.85 17.92 14.95
CA ASP A 93 17.31 19.06 14.16
C ASP A 93 18.78 18.95 13.72
N GLU A 94 19.56 18.11 14.39
CA GLU A 94 20.97 17.83 14.09
C GLU A 94 21.14 16.69 13.07
N LEU A 95 20.06 16.00 12.71
CA LEU A 95 20.09 14.83 11.82
C LEU A 95 20.15 15.21 10.34
N ASN A 96 20.82 14.35 9.56
CA ASN A 96 20.78 14.40 8.11
C ASN A 96 19.36 14.04 7.57
N PRO A 97 19.03 14.32 6.30
CA PRO A 97 17.69 14.06 5.75
C PRO A 97 17.21 12.60 5.83
N ASN A 98 18.09 11.62 5.60
CA ASN A 98 17.74 10.19 5.66
C ASN A 98 17.43 9.76 7.09
N ALA A 99 18.25 10.18 8.05
CA ALA A 99 18.04 9.95 9.47
C ALA A 99 16.74 10.60 9.99
N LYS A 100 16.38 11.79 9.49
CA LYS A 100 15.08 12.41 9.81
C LYS A 100 13.91 11.56 9.35
N ILE A 101 13.98 10.98 8.15
CA ILE A 101 12.95 10.06 7.63
C ILE A 101 12.87 8.81 8.53
N ALA A 102 14.01 8.22 8.90
CA ALA A 102 14.06 7.07 9.81
C ALA A 102 13.44 7.39 11.18
N VAL A 103 13.69 8.59 11.75
CA VAL A 103 13.01 9.02 12.99
C VAL A 103 11.50 9.08 12.80
N MET A 104 11.01 9.66 11.70
CA MET A 104 9.57 9.71 11.42
C MET A 104 8.97 8.31 11.26
N GLN A 105 9.66 7.38 10.60
CA GLN A 105 9.24 5.98 10.44
C GLN A 105 9.22 5.25 11.79
N PHE A 106 10.26 5.40 12.61
CA PHE A 106 10.31 4.85 13.96
C PHE A 106 9.13 5.34 14.81
N LEU A 107 8.96 6.66 14.93
CA LEU A 107 7.92 7.26 15.76
C LEU A 107 6.51 6.93 15.26
N SER A 108 6.32 6.88 13.95
CA SER A 108 5.03 6.49 13.35
C SER A 108 4.76 5.00 13.41
N THR A 109 5.76 4.13 13.67
CA THR A 109 5.64 2.67 13.79
C THR A 109 5.50 2.19 15.24
N TYR A 110 6.13 2.90 16.18
CA TYR A 110 6.11 2.51 17.58
C TYR A 110 4.72 2.75 18.19
N ARG A 111 4.10 1.69 18.74
CA ARG A 111 2.75 1.72 19.33
C ARG A 111 2.77 2.38 20.71
N ASN A 112 3.02 3.69 20.74
CA ASN A 112 3.04 4.50 21.94
C ASN A 112 2.43 5.88 21.68
N GLU A 113 1.66 6.38 22.64
CA GLU A 113 0.98 7.68 22.54
C GLU A 113 1.97 8.85 22.38
N GLN A 114 3.05 8.85 23.17
CA GLN A 114 4.09 9.88 23.12
C GLN A 114 4.87 9.80 21.80
N ALA A 115 5.05 8.60 21.24
CA ALA A 115 5.66 8.43 19.92
C ALA A 115 4.79 9.07 18.83
N MET A 116 3.47 8.92 18.89
CA MET A 116 2.54 9.56 17.95
C MET A 116 2.57 11.09 18.07
N ILE A 117 2.63 11.62 19.29
CA ILE A 117 2.77 13.07 19.53
C ILE A 117 4.11 13.59 18.97
N ALA A 118 5.20 12.88 19.28
CA ALA A 118 6.54 13.22 18.77
C ALA A 118 6.59 13.13 17.24
N TYR A 119 5.96 12.12 16.63
CA TYR A 119 5.84 11.97 15.18
C TYR A 119 5.22 13.21 14.53
N LEU A 120 4.04 13.65 15.00
CA LEU A 120 3.38 14.84 14.48
C LEU A 120 4.23 16.10 14.67
N LYS A 121 4.95 16.19 15.79
CA LYS A 121 5.85 17.31 16.09
C LYS A 121 7.01 17.38 15.11
N VAL A 122 7.71 16.27 14.87
CA VAL A 122 8.87 16.25 13.95
C VAL A 122 8.43 16.33 12.48
N LEU A 123 7.29 15.72 12.13
CA LEU A 123 6.69 15.86 10.80
C LEU A 123 6.41 17.33 10.49
N GLY A 124 5.82 18.06 11.44
CA GLY A 124 5.53 19.50 11.27
C GLY A 124 6.76 20.38 11.01
N LYS A 125 7.97 19.92 11.33
CA LYS A 125 9.22 20.67 11.05
C LYS A 125 9.64 20.59 9.58
N ASP A 126 9.41 19.45 8.92
CA ASP A 126 9.98 19.19 7.59
C ASP A 126 8.95 18.75 6.54
N TYR A 127 7.65 18.68 6.87
CA TYR A 127 6.62 18.13 5.98
C TYR A 127 6.62 18.74 4.58
N MET A 128 6.90 20.04 4.43
CA MET A 128 6.95 20.73 3.12
C MET A 128 8.08 20.27 2.19
N LYS A 129 9.09 19.56 2.71
CA LYS A 129 10.24 19.05 1.94
C LYS A 129 10.09 17.58 1.55
N LEU A 130 9.08 16.90 2.09
CA LEU A 130 8.88 15.46 1.91
C LEU A 130 8.28 15.17 0.54
N LYS A 131 8.85 14.18 -0.15
CA LYS A 131 8.28 13.63 -1.40
C LYS A 131 7.31 12.47 -1.17
N SER A 132 7.34 11.89 0.03
CA SER A 132 6.50 10.80 0.47
C SER A 132 6.34 10.90 1.99
N LEU A 133 5.15 10.60 2.50
CA LEU A 133 4.85 10.60 3.92
C LEU A 133 5.52 9.39 4.60
N PRO A 134 6.40 9.58 5.59
CA PRO A 134 6.86 8.49 6.42
C PRO A 134 5.77 8.18 7.46
N PHE A 135 4.86 7.27 7.13
CA PHE A 135 3.74 6.90 8.01
C PHE A 135 3.91 5.53 8.68
N GLY A 136 5.06 4.88 8.49
CA GLY A 136 5.37 3.60 9.13
C GLY A 136 4.29 2.56 8.82
N ASN A 137 3.72 1.96 9.87
CA ASN A 137 2.68 0.95 9.76
C ASN A 137 1.26 1.47 10.12
N LEU A 138 0.97 2.76 9.88
CA LEU A 138 -0.31 3.36 10.28
C LEU A 138 -1.51 2.84 9.48
N LEU A 139 -1.30 2.27 8.29
CA LEU A 139 -2.35 1.60 7.51
C LEU A 139 -2.58 0.17 8.00
N GLU A 140 -1.51 -0.56 8.30
CA GLU A 140 -1.56 -1.95 8.77
C GLU A 140 -2.03 -2.05 10.23
N ASN A 141 -1.71 -1.04 11.05
CA ASN A 141 -2.02 -1.00 12.48
C ASN A 141 -2.61 0.37 12.91
N PRO A 142 -3.86 0.70 12.55
CA PRO A 142 -4.49 1.94 12.97
C PRO A 142 -4.52 2.13 14.49
N ARG A 143 -4.25 3.34 14.96
CA ARG A 143 -4.15 3.67 16.39
C ARG A 143 -4.17 5.16 16.65
N PHE A 144 -4.50 5.52 17.89
CA PHE A 144 -4.49 6.89 18.39
C PHE A 144 -5.24 7.91 17.49
N PRO A 145 -6.46 7.59 16.99
CA PRO A 145 -7.19 8.49 16.08
C PRO A 145 -7.38 9.91 16.65
N GLN A 146 -7.60 10.02 17.97
CA GLN A 146 -7.80 11.29 18.68
C GLN A 146 -6.55 12.19 18.75
N ILE A 147 -5.36 11.63 18.47
CA ILE A 147 -4.10 12.37 18.42
C ILE A 147 -3.72 12.60 16.96
N LEU A 148 -3.82 11.54 16.15
CA LEU A 148 -3.49 11.57 14.73
C LEU A 148 -4.36 12.58 13.99
N PHE A 149 -5.67 12.61 14.28
CA PHE A 149 -6.63 13.56 13.73
C PHE A 149 -7.09 14.54 14.81
N PRO A 150 -7.14 15.86 14.50
CA PRO A 150 -6.85 16.49 13.21
C PRO A 150 -5.34 16.70 12.94
N GLY A 151 -4.45 16.27 13.84
CA GLY A 151 -3.02 16.59 13.82
C GLY A 151 -2.32 16.48 12.45
N ILE A 152 -2.47 15.35 11.78
CA ILE A 152 -1.85 15.06 10.48
C ILE A 152 -2.47 15.84 9.32
N LEU A 153 -3.74 16.25 9.42
CA LEU A 153 -4.46 16.97 8.35
C LEU A 153 -3.88 18.35 8.08
N LYS A 154 -3.15 18.91 9.05
CA LYS A 154 -2.41 20.17 8.93
C LYS A 154 -1.35 20.14 7.83
N PHE A 155 -0.85 18.95 7.47
CA PHE A 155 0.26 18.79 6.53
C PHE A 155 -0.18 18.56 5.08
N THR A 156 -1.48 18.64 4.81
CA THR A 156 -2.07 18.47 3.47
C THR A 156 -1.80 19.64 2.52
N GLU A 157 -1.09 20.68 2.96
CA GLU A 157 -0.57 21.75 2.08
C GLU A 157 0.56 21.25 1.17
N ASN A 158 1.30 20.22 1.60
CA ASN A 158 2.26 19.55 0.73
C ASN A 158 1.51 18.54 -0.17
N ASN A 159 1.43 18.86 -1.46
CA ASN A 159 0.78 18.04 -2.48
C ASN A 159 1.41 16.66 -2.67
N ASP A 160 2.71 16.52 -2.40
CA ASP A 160 3.43 15.24 -2.58
C ASP A 160 2.99 14.20 -1.54
N ILE A 161 2.55 14.64 -0.35
CA ILE A 161 2.14 13.74 0.74
C ILE A 161 0.62 13.78 1.02
N ALA A 162 -0.11 14.77 0.51
CA ALA A 162 -1.53 14.95 0.80
C ALA A 162 -2.37 13.71 0.46
N SER A 163 -2.10 13.05 -0.67
CA SER A 163 -2.83 11.83 -1.05
C SER A 163 -2.60 10.68 -0.07
N GLN A 164 -1.40 10.55 0.50
CA GLN A 164 -1.09 9.53 1.52
C GLN A 164 -1.77 9.86 2.86
N ILE A 165 -1.83 11.13 3.24
CA ILE A 165 -2.58 11.57 4.43
C ILE A 165 -4.07 11.23 4.27
N TYR A 166 -4.65 11.49 3.09
CA TYR A 166 -6.04 11.15 2.79
C TYR A 166 -6.29 9.64 2.70
N LEU A 167 -5.31 8.85 2.24
CA LEU A 167 -5.39 7.39 2.28
C LEU A 167 -5.46 6.87 3.72
N ILE A 168 -4.65 7.42 4.63
CA ILE A 168 -4.70 7.08 6.06
C ILE A 168 -6.06 7.48 6.64
N LEU A 169 -6.54 8.69 6.38
CA LEU A 169 -7.86 9.13 6.84
C LEU A 169 -8.97 8.20 6.33
N LEU A 170 -8.96 7.86 5.05
CA LEU A 170 -9.91 6.93 4.43
C LEU A 170 -9.85 5.54 5.09
N TYR A 171 -8.66 5.04 5.40
CA TYR A 171 -8.51 3.76 6.10
C TYR A 171 -9.18 3.79 7.47
N TYR A 172 -9.03 4.88 8.23
CA TYR A 172 -9.67 5.02 9.54
C TYR A 172 -11.20 5.12 9.43
N PHE A 173 -11.72 5.83 8.43
CA PHE A 173 -13.16 5.85 8.14
C PHE A 173 -13.69 4.46 7.77
N ASN A 174 -13.00 3.73 6.89
CA ASN A 174 -13.43 2.42 6.40
C ASN A 174 -13.41 1.31 7.46
N ASN A 175 -12.79 1.58 8.62
CA ASN A 175 -12.72 0.71 9.81
C ASN A 175 -13.53 1.27 10.99
N ASP A 176 -14.39 2.28 10.77
CA ASP A 176 -15.25 2.89 11.79
C ASP A 176 -14.47 3.43 13.02
N LEU A 177 -13.22 3.88 12.80
CA LEU A 177 -12.35 4.39 13.86
C LEU A 177 -12.49 5.91 14.08
N VAL A 178 -13.05 6.60 13.10
CA VAL A 178 -13.30 8.04 13.11
C VAL A 178 -14.61 8.35 12.38
N ASP A 179 -15.20 9.50 12.70
CA ASP A 179 -16.32 10.09 11.99
C ASP A 179 -15.94 11.48 11.44
N GLU A 180 -16.89 12.19 10.84
CA GLU A 180 -16.65 13.48 10.21
C GLU A 180 -16.17 14.58 11.19
N GLU A 181 -16.35 14.40 12.51
CA GLU A 181 -15.94 15.40 13.50
C GLU A 181 -14.42 15.59 13.53
N VAL A 182 -13.65 14.53 13.22
CA VAL A 182 -12.18 14.58 13.25
C VAL A 182 -11.59 15.49 12.16
N LEU A 183 -12.40 15.86 11.16
CA LEU A 183 -11.97 16.78 10.10
C LEU A 183 -11.80 18.21 10.62
N GLY A 184 -12.56 18.61 11.65
CA GLY A 184 -12.48 19.91 12.29
C GLY A 184 -12.38 21.09 11.31
N GLU A 185 -11.41 21.98 11.55
CA GLU A 185 -11.15 23.15 10.69
C GLU A 185 -10.67 22.81 9.28
N HIS A 186 -10.16 21.58 9.07
CA HIS A 186 -9.62 21.14 7.78
C HIS A 186 -10.70 20.66 6.81
N ARG A 187 -11.93 20.41 7.27
CA ARG A 187 -13.06 19.94 6.45
C ARG A 187 -13.20 20.73 5.14
N SER A 188 -13.23 22.05 5.23
CA SER A 188 -13.40 22.93 4.06
C SER A 188 -12.26 22.81 3.04
N LYS A 189 -11.03 22.55 3.50
CA LYS A 189 -9.88 22.31 2.62
C LYS A 189 -10.02 20.96 1.91
N ILE A 190 -10.37 19.91 2.66
CA ILE A 190 -10.55 18.55 2.11
C ILE A 190 -11.62 18.55 1.02
N ILE A 191 -12.75 19.24 1.25
CA ILE A 191 -13.79 19.44 0.22
C ILE A 191 -13.20 20.09 -1.03
N ARG A 192 -12.45 21.19 -0.89
CA ARG A 192 -11.81 21.85 -2.05
C ARG A 192 -10.85 20.93 -2.79
N ASP A 193 -10.09 20.12 -2.07
CA ASP A 193 -9.12 19.20 -2.70
C ASP A 193 -9.84 18.07 -3.45
N ILE A 194 -10.95 17.54 -2.92
CA ILE A 194 -11.83 16.59 -3.62
C ILE A 194 -12.40 17.21 -4.88
N LEU A 195 -12.97 18.41 -4.79
CA LEU A 195 -13.54 19.12 -5.96
C LEU A 195 -12.48 19.38 -7.03
N SER A 196 -11.27 19.80 -6.61
CA SER A 196 -10.12 19.98 -7.50
C SER A 196 -9.72 18.68 -8.18
N MET A 197 -9.74 17.55 -7.46
CA MET A 197 -9.45 16.23 -8.05
C MET A 197 -10.51 15.81 -9.07
N VAL A 198 -11.80 16.05 -8.78
CA VAL A 198 -12.90 15.81 -9.74
C VAL A 198 -12.68 16.62 -11.02
N ASP A 199 -12.37 17.92 -10.89
CA ASP A 199 -12.12 18.77 -12.05
C ASP A 199 -10.86 18.36 -12.82
N LYS A 200 -9.80 17.90 -12.14
CA LYS A 200 -8.61 17.35 -12.80
C LYS A 200 -8.95 16.13 -13.65
N VAL A 201 -9.72 15.18 -13.11
CA VAL A 201 -10.14 13.96 -13.84
C VAL A 201 -11.04 14.30 -15.02
N LEU A 202 -12.07 15.13 -14.81
CA LEU A 202 -13.02 15.50 -15.88
C LEU A 202 -12.38 16.26 -17.04
N ASN A 203 -11.33 17.05 -16.77
CA ASN A 203 -10.63 17.82 -17.78
C ASN A 203 -9.38 17.10 -18.34
N TYR A 204 -9.07 15.89 -17.84
CA TYR A 204 -7.92 15.14 -18.34
C TYR A 204 -8.25 14.55 -19.71
N THR A 205 -7.37 14.81 -20.69
CA THR A 205 -7.45 14.18 -22.00
C THR A 205 -6.38 13.08 -22.07
N ILE A 206 -6.83 11.83 -22.11
CA ILE A 206 -5.95 10.66 -22.30
C ILE A 206 -5.23 10.82 -23.64
N LYS A 207 -3.90 10.76 -23.60
CA LYS A 207 -3.07 10.83 -24.80
C LYS A 207 -2.92 9.44 -25.41
N ASN A 208 -2.96 9.36 -26.75
CA ASN A 208 -2.50 8.21 -27.53
C ASN A 208 -3.08 6.83 -27.17
N GLY A 209 -4.39 6.64 -27.32
CA GLY A 209 -4.97 5.29 -27.28
C GLY A 209 -5.61 4.93 -25.94
N SER A 210 -5.15 3.85 -25.31
CA SER A 210 -5.73 3.31 -24.08
C SER A 210 -5.36 4.13 -22.86
N LEU A 211 -6.20 4.10 -21.81
CA LEU A 211 -5.84 4.72 -20.51
C LEU A 211 -4.59 4.08 -19.88
N TRP A 212 -4.33 2.81 -20.25
CA TRP A 212 -3.20 2.02 -19.78
C TRP A 212 -1.88 2.45 -20.41
N ASP A 213 -1.91 3.25 -21.48
CA ASP A 213 -0.73 3.76 -22.18
C ASP A 213 -0.35 5.18 -21.72
N ASP A 214 -1.07 5.74 -20.74
CA ASP A 214 -0.87 7.11 -20.23
C ASP A 214 -0.43 7.09 -18.75
N ASP A 215 0.87 6.96 -18.51
CA ASP A 215 1.47 6.90 -17.17
C ASP A 215 1.03 8.07 -16.27
N LYS A 216 0.88 9.25 -16.86
CA LYS A 216 0.44 10.45 -16.12
C LYS A 216 -1.02 10.31 -15.70
N TYR A 217 -1.88 9.76 -16.56
CA TYR A 217 -3.25 9.44 -16.18
C TYR A 217 -3.31 8.33 -15.15
N LEU A 218 -2.50 7.27 -15.25
CA LEU A 218 -2.45 6.19 -14.26
C LEU A 218 -2.04 6.70 -12.85
N GLY A 219 -1.06 7.61 -12.78
CA GLY A 219 -0.71 8.30 -11.54
C GLY A 219 -1.86 9.15 -10.97
N LEU A 220 -2.55 9.90 -11.83
CA LEU A 220 -3.75 10.68 -11.46
C LEU A 220 -4.87 9.75 -10.97
N ARG A 221 -5.11 8.64 -11.68
CA ARG A 221 -6.17 7.67 -11.42
C ARG A 221 -6.02 7.01 -10.06
N SER A 222 -4.81 6.58 -9.71
CA SER A 222 -4.50 6.02 -8.40
C SER A 222 -4.84 7.01 -7.27
N SER A 223 -4.38 8.26 -7.43
CA SER A 223 -4.67 9.32 -6.46
C SER A 223 -6.18 9.61 -6.40
N ALA A 224 -6.84 9.79 -7.54
CA ALA A 224 -8.25 10.15 -7.62
C ALA A 224 -9.18 9.12 -6.94
N GLY A 225 -8.86 7.82 -7.02
CA GLY A 225 -9.60 6.78 -6.31
C GLY A 225 -9.68 7.04 -4.80
N VAL A 226 -8.58 7.46 -4.17
CA VAL A 226 -8.54 7.82 -2.73
C VAL A 226 -9.49 8.99 -2.44
N TYR A 227 -9.46 10.04 -3.26
CA TYR A 227 -10.31 11.22 -3.05
C TYR A 227 -11.79 10.89 -3.26
N PHE A 228 -12.11 10.06 -4.24
CA PHE A 228 -13.50 9.74 -4.58
C PHE A 228 -14.12 8.76 -3.57
N ASP A 229 -13.36 7.83 -2.99
CA ASP A 229 -13.87 7.01 -1.87
C ASP A 229 -13.96 7.82 -0.57
N LEU A 230 -12.97 8.68 -0.27
CA LEU A 230 -13.02 9.60 0.87
C LEU A 230 -14.23 10.53 0.81
N ALA A 231 -14.60 10.97 -0.39
CA ALA A 231 -15.76 11.82 -0.61
C ALA A 231 -17.06 11.22 -0.04
N GLY A 232 -17.21 9.89 -0.02
CA GLY A 232 -18.39 9.23 0.50
C GLY A 232 -18.56 9.32 2.02
N HIS A 233 -17.51 9.74 2.74
CA HIS A 233 -17.53 9.96 4.19
C HIS A 233 -17.74 11.45 4.56
N ILE A 234 -17.91 12.34 3.58
CA ILE A 234 -18.02 13.79 3.78
C ILE A 234 -19.32 14.29 3.16
N ILE A 235 -20.36 14.46 3.99
CA ILE A 235 -21.68 14.83 3.50
C ILE A 235 -21.72 16.32 3.15
N ALA A 236 -21.59 16.63 1.86
CA ALA A 236 -21.69 17.98 1.32
C ALA A 236 -22.44 18.00 -0.03
N PRO A 237 -23.38 18.95 -0.26
CA PRO A 237 -24.08 19.07 -1.54
C PRO A 237 -23.13 19.23 -2.74
N GLU A 238 -22.08 20.02 -2.60
CA GLU A 238 -21.07 20.26 -3.63
C GLU A 238 -20.27 19.00 -3.99
N ILE A 239 -19.95 18.16 -3.00
CA ILE A 239 -19.33 16.84 -3.25
C ILE A 239 -20.30 15.95 -4.01
N THR A 240 -21.55 15.88 -3.57
CA THR A 240 -22.58 15.04 -4.21
C THR A 240 -22.77 15.44 -5.68
N MET A 241 -22.81 16.75 -5.97
CA MET A 241 -22.88 17.26 -7.34
C MET A 241 -21.64 16.91 -8.16
N ALA A 242 -20.45 16.98 -7.55
CA ALA A 242 -19.19 16.63 -8.20
C ALA A 242 -19.11 15.13 -8.53
N LEU A 243 -19.51 14.26 -7.60
CA LEU A 243 -19.58 12.81 -7.82
C LEU A 243 -20.56 12.45 -8.95
N LYS A 244 -21.71 13.12 -9.04
CA LYS A 244 -22.65 12.93 -10.16
C LYS A 244 -22.03 13.28 -11.51
N ARG A 245 -21.18 14.31 -11.58
CA ARG A 245 -20.45 14.64 -12.82
C ARG A 245 -19.50 13.53 -13.25
N LEU A 246 -18.93 12.76 -12.31
CA LEU A 246 -18.07 11.63 -12.64
C LEU A 246 -18.81 10.48 -13.35
N MET A 247 -20.15 10.43 -13.31
CA MET A 247 -20.90 9.38 -14.02
C MET A 247 -20.74 9.48 -15.55
N SER A 248 -20.23 10.59 -16.09
CA SER A 248 -19.95 10.72 -17.53
C SER A 248 -18.56 10.24 -17.96
N ILE A 249 -17.70 9.78 -17.04
CA ILE A 249 -16.35 9.32 -17.39
C ILE A 249 -16.38 7.88 -17.90
N LYS A 250 -15.35 7.52 -18.68
CA LYS A 250 -15.18 6.16 -19.23
C LYS A 250 -14.41 5.21 -18.29
N ASP A 251 -13.69 5.75 -17.31
CA ASP A 251 -12.89 4.96 -16.39
C ASP A 251 -13.77 4.31 -15.32
N MET A 252 -13.99 3.00 -15.46
CA MET A 252 -14.92 2.25 -14.61
C MET A 252 -14.47 2.18 -13.15
N ARG A 253 -13.16 2.25 -12.85
CA ARG A 253 -12.68 2.28 -11.46
C ARG A 253 -13.01 3.57 -10.76
N LEU A 254 -12.77 4.70 -11.42
CA LEU A 254 -13.15 5.99 -10.86
C LEU A 254 -14.67 6.15 -10.78
N LYS A 255 -15.40 5.63 -11.78
CA LYS A 255 -16.87 5.59 -11.78
C LYS A 255 -17.40 4.75 -10.62
N MET A 256 -16.80 3.59 -10.35
CA MET A 256 -17.12 2.71 -9.21
C MET A 256 -16.96 3.44 -7.87
N PHE A 257 -15.81 4.08 -7.62
CA PHE A 257 -15.61 4.84 -6.38
C PHE A 257 -16.65 5.95 -6.22
N ALA A 258 -16.98 6.66 -7.31
CA ALA A 258 -18.00 7.69 -7.28
C ALA A 258 -19.41 7.13 -7.00
N VAL A 259 -19.77 5.98 -7.56
CA VAL A 259 -21.04 5.29 -7.28
C VAL A 259 -21.13 4.85 -5.82
N ILE A 260 -20.07 4.22 -5.28
CA ILE A 260 -20.01 3.80 -3.87
C ILE A 260 -20.21 5.01 -2.95
N SER A 261 -19.54 6.13 -3.24
CA SER A 261 -19.68 7.36 -2.46
C SER A 261 -21.05 8.02 -2.59
N LEU A 262 -21.67 7.98 -3.78
CA LEU A 262 -23.05 8.44 -3.96
C LEU A 262 -24.04 7.61 -3.15
N LEU A 263 -23.87 6.29 -3.08
CA LEU A 263 -24.68 5.41 -2.25
C LEU A 263 -24.54 5.75 -0.76
N LYS A 264 -23.31 6.03 -0.28
CA LYS A 264 -23.08 6.52 1.09
C LYS A 264 -23.80 7.86 1.37
N HIS A 265 -24.00 8.69 0.34
CA HIS A 265 -24.78 9.93 0.42
C HIS A 265 -26.30 9.72 0.26
N GLY A 266 -26.78 8.47 0.18
CA GLY A 266 -28.19 8.16 -0.04
C GLY A 266 -28.69 8.48 -1.45
N CYS A 267 -27.80 8.63 -2.43
CA CYS A 267 -28.15 8.83 -3.83
C CYS A 267 -28.16 7.49 -4.57
N GLU A 268 -29.31 7.11 -5.13
CA GLU A 268 -29.43 5.91 -5.95
C GLU A 268 -28.83 6.13 -7.35
N PRO A 269 -27.87 5.31 -7.79
CA PRO A 269 -27.29 5.36 -9.13
C PRO A 269 -28.29 4.96 -10.21
N ALA A 270 -28.03 5.36 -11.46
CA ALA A 270 -28.79 4.85 -12.60
C ALA A 270 -28.46 3.37 -12.82
N LYS A 271 -29.43 2.60 -13.30
CA LYS A 271 -29.25 1.16 -13.56
C LYS A 271 -28.13 0.93 -14.57
N GLU A 272 -28.04 1.80 -15.57
CA GLU A 272 -27.03 1.77 -16.62
C GLU A 272 -25.62 1.90 -16.03
N ASP A 273 -25.41 2.77 -15.04
CA ASP A 273 -24.11 2.92 -14.37
C ASP A 273 -23.73 1.66 -13.59
N LEU A 274 -24.70 1.02 -12.92
CA LEU A 274 -24.49 -0.26 -12.21
C LEU A 274 -24.07 -1.37 -13.20
N MET A 275 -24.71 -1.42 -14.37
CA MET A 275 -24.44 -2.38 -15.43
C MET A 275 -23.04 -2.16 -16.03
N ASP A 276 -22.69 -0.90 -16.35
CA ASP A 276 -21.36 -0.55 -16.87
C ASP A 276 -20.23 -1.01 -15.93
N ILE A 277 -20.37 -0.72 -14.64
CA ILE A 277 -19.36 -1.06 -13.63
C ILE A 277 -19.27 -2.57 -13.43
N ALA A 278 -20.40 -3.26 -13.26
CA ALA A 278 -20.41 -4.70 -13.08
C ALA A 278 -19.94 -5.46 -14.34
N GLY A 279 -20.10 -4.87 -15.52
CA GLY A 279 -19.58 -5.42 -16.77
C GLY A 279 -18.05 -5.36 -16.87
N SER A 280 -17.40 -4.43 -16.18
CA SER A 280 -15.93 -4.30 -16.21
C SER A 280 -15.23 -5.39 -15.41
N SER A 281 -14.43 -6.23 -16.08
CA SER A 281 -13.62 -7.27 -15.42
C SER A 281 -12.59 -6.71 -14.45
N GLU A 282 -12.15 -5.46 -14.63
CA GLU A 282 -11.21 -4.80 -13.72
C GLU A 282 -11.80 -4.58 -12.32
N VAL A 283 -13.10 -4.27 -12.22
CA VAL A 283 -13.68 -3.72 -10.98
C VAL A 283 -14.92 -4.44 -10.48
N ARG A 284 -15.51 -5.39 -11.22
CA ARG A 284 -16.80 -5.97 -10.81
C ARG A 284 -16.75 -6.68 -9.46
N ASN A 285 -15.64 -7.34 -9.11
CA ASN A 285 -15.50 -7.99 -7.80
C ASN A 285 -15.43 -6.96 -6.69
N TRP A 286 -14.58 -5.94 -6.84
CA TRP A 286 -14.45 -4.84 -5.88
C TRP A 286 -15.79 -4.13 -5.68
N PHE A 287 -16.54 -3.94 -6.77
CA PHE A 287 -17.86 -3.34 -6.71
C PHE A 287 -18.87 -4.22 -5.97
N TYR A 288 -18.90 -5.53 -6.27
CA TYR A 288 -19.75 -6.48 -5.56
C TYR A 288 -19.44 -6.51 -4.06
N ASP A 289 -18.16 -6.63 -3.69
CA ASP A 289 -17.70 -6.70 -2.30
C ASP A 289 -18.04 -5.41 -1.53
N ALA A 290 -17.87 -4.25 -2.18
CA ALA A 290 -18.27 -2.97 -1.60
C ALA A 290 -19.78 -2.91 -1.32
N LEU A 291 -20.62 -3.35 -2.25
CA LEU A 291 -22.07 -3.40 -2.06
C LEU A 291 -22.47 -4.39 -0.96
N VAL A 292 -21.84 -5.57 -0.89
CA VAL A 292 -22.04 -6.53 0.19
C VAL A 292 -21.69 -5.92 1.55
N LYS A 293 -20.52 -5.26 1.66
CA LYS A 293 -20.10 -4.58 2.90
C LYS A 293 -21.09 -3.51 3.34
N MET A 294 -21.71 -2.81 2.37
CA MET A 294 -22.73 -1.79 2.63
C MET A 294 -24.13 -2.36 2.90
N GLY A 295 -24.34 -3.68 2.79
CA GLY A 295 -25.67 -4.30 2.88
C GLY A 295 -26.58 -3.92 1.71
N ARG A 296 -25.99 -3.58 0.56
CA ARG A 296 -26.66 -3.12 -0.68
C ARG A 296 -26.42 -4.09 -1.85
N SER A 297 -26.16 -5.36 -1.58
CA SER A 297 -25.84 -6.32 -2.65
C SER A 297 -27.00 -6.51 -3.63
N GLU A 298 -28.23 -6.25 -3.23
CA GLU A 298 -29.45 -6.40 -4.03
C GLU A 298 -29.48 -5.56 -5.32
N ILE A 299 -28.74 -4.45 -5.37
CA ILE A 299 -28.67 -3.60 -6.58
C ILE A 299 -27.62 -4.08 -7.58
N TYR A 300 -26.77 -5.04 -7.22
CA TYR A 300 -25.76 -5.58 -8.12
C TYR A 300 -26.44 -6.31 -9.30
N PRO A 301 -26.04 -6.04 -10.56
CA PRO A 301 -26.61 -6.70 -11.72
C PRO A 301 -26.49 -8.23 -11.70
N GLU A 302 -27.64 -8.91 -11.78
CA GLU A 302 -27.72 -10.38 -11.69
C GLU A 302 -26.96 -11.09 -12.84
N GLU A 303 -26.86 -10.47 -14.02
CA GLU A 303 -26.14 -11.06 -15.16
C GLU A 303 -24.64 -11.24 -14.93
N TYR A 304 -24.04 -10.46 -14.02
CA TYR A 304 -22.63 -10.57 -13.64
C TYR A 304 -22.43 -11.30 -12.30
N ARG A 305 -23.52 -11.64 -11.60
CA ARG A 305 -23.45 -12.34 -10.29
C ARG A 305 -23.34 -13.86 -10.49
N ASN A 306 -22.24 -14.29 -11.07
CA ASN A 306 -21.95 -15.71 -11.28
C ASN A 306 -20.45 -15.99 -11.18
N GLN A 307 -20.11 -17.24 -10.85
CA GLN A 307 -18.73 -17.62 -10.56
C GLN A 307 -17.78 -17.40 -11.73
N ARG A 308 -18.24 -17.60 -12.98
CA ARG A 308 -17.42 -17.32 -14.17
C ARG A 308 -17.01 -15.84 -14.23
N CYS A 309 -17.94 -14.92 -13.99
CA CYS A 309 -17.64 -13.49 -13.99
C CYS A 309 -16.70 -13.11 -12.84
N PHE A 310 -16.88 -13.68 -11.66
CA PHE A 310 -16.01 -13.42 -10.51
C PHE A 310 -14.60 -14.00 -10.68
N ALA A 311 -14.48 -15.19 -11.27
CA ALA A 311 -13.19 -15.80 -11.59
C ALA A 311 -12.44 -15.01 -12.67
N GLU A 312 -13.13 -14.52 -13.71
CA GLU A 312 -12.52 -13.66 -14.73
C GLU A 312 -11.99 -12.36 -14.11
N SER A 313 -12.78 -11.72 -13.25
CA SER A 313 -12.36 -10.48 -12.58
C SER A 313 -11.20 -10.71 -11.60
N ASN A 314 -11.19 -11.84 -10.89
CA ASN A 314 -10.06 -12.24 -10.06
C ASN A 314 -8.79 -12.52 -10.89
N MET A 315 -8.91 -13.13 -12.07
CA MET A 315 -7.78 -13.27 -13.00
C MET A 315 -7.28 -11.91 -13.49
N VAL A 316 -8.17 -10.97 -13.81
CA VAL A 316 -7.77 -9.62 -14.24
C VAL A 316 -7.09 -8.85 -13.10
N ASP A 317 -7.59 -8.96 -11.86
CA ASP A 317 -6.96 -8.37 -10.67
C ASP A 317 -5.51 -8.86 -10.46
N TRP A 318 -5.25 -10.14 -10.78
CA TRP A 318 -3.88 -10.66 -10.84
C TRP A 318 -3.08 -10.08 -12.02
N LEU A 319 -3.64 -10.05 -13.23
CA LEU A 319 -2.90 -9.60 -14.41
C LEU A 319 -2.49 -8.13 -14.36
N VAL A 320 -3.26 -7.27 -13.69
CA VAL A 320 -2.93 -5.83 -13.59
C VAL A 320 -1.71 -5.53 -12.71
N TYR A 321 -1.17 -6.49 -11.96
CA TYR A 321 0.06 -6.26 -11.19
C TYR A 321 1.23 -5.90 -12.12
N PRO A 322 2.10 -4.93 -11.75
CA PRO A 322 3.21 -4.48 -12.62
C PRO A 322 4.22 -5.58 -12.98
N THR A 323 4.35 -6.61 -12.13
CA THR A 323 5.20 -7.78 -12.38
C THR A 323 4.54 -8.82 -13.26
N GLU A 324 3.24 -8.69 -13.52
CA GLU A 324 2.45 -9.55 -14.39
C GLU A 324 2.25 -8.89 -15.76
N LEU A 325 1.00 -8.67 -16.20
CA LEU A 325 0.70 -7.97 -17.45
C LEU A 325 0.77 -6.43 -17.28
N GLY A 326 0.57 -5.93 -16.06
CA GLY A 326 0.57 -4.50 -15.72
C GLY A 326 -0.66 -3.72 -16.21
N ARG A 327 -1.64 -4.39 -16.83
CA ARG A 327 -2.85 -3.81 -17.41
C ARG A 327 -3.96 -4.86 -17.56
N VAL A 328 -5.17 -4.40 -17.83
CA VAL A 328 -6.28 -5.28 -18.25
C VAL A 328 -5.94 -5.88 -19.62
N PRO A 329 -6.08 -7.19 -19.82
CA PRO A 329 -5.85 -7.81 -21.13
C PRO A 329 -6.87 -7.29 -22.16
N ASP A 330 -6.47 -7.21 -23.43
CA ASP A 330 -7.40 -6.80 -24.49
C ASP A 330 -8.47 -7.87 -24.73
N GLU A 331 -8.09 -9.14 -24.56
CA GLU A 331 -9.00 -10.28 -24.65
C GLU A 331 -8.67 -11.31 -23.56
N ILE A 332 -9.71 -11.88 -22.98
CA ILE A 332 -9.66 -12.98 -22.01
C ILE A 332 -10.84 -13.93 -22.26
N GLU A 333 -10.57 -15.23 -22.28
CA GLU A 333 -11.56 -16.27 -22.57
C GLU A 333 -11.44 -17.44 -21.61
N LEU A 334 -12.56 -17.89 -21.06
CA LEU A 334 -12.63 -19.10 -20.25
C LEU A 334 -12.48 -20.33 -21.15
N MET A 335 -11.44 -21.11 -20.93
CA MET A 335 -11.11 -22.28 -21.74
C MET A 335 -11.58 -23.59 -21.11
N ASN A 336 -11.52 -23.68 -19.79
CA ASN A 336 -12.03 -24.85 -19.08
C ASN A 336 -12.31 -24.53 -17.60
N ILE A 337 -13.19 -25.33 -16.99
CA ILE A 337 -13.38 -25.39 -15.54
C ILE A 337 -12.88 -26.75 -15.07
N PHE A 338 -12.12 -26.78 -13.98
CA PHE A 338 -11.64 -28.01 -13.37
C PHE A 338 -12.17 -28.14 -11.96
N ASP A 339 -12.79 -29.29 -11.70
CA ASP A 339 -13.29 -29.68 -10.39
C ASP A 339 -12.21 -30.44 -9.59
N ASP A 340 -11.96 -30.02 -8.36
CA ASP A 340 -11.21 -30.77 -7.35
C ASP A 340 -12.07 -30.82 -6.08
N GLU A 341 -12.80 -31.92 -5.87
CA GLU A 341 -13.77 -32.07 -4.77
C GLU A 341 -14.79 -30.91 -4.70
N ASP A 342 -14.79 -30.14 -3.62
CA ASP A 342 -15.63 -28.97 -3.36
C ASP A 342 -15.05 -27.67 -3.94
N LYS A 343 -13.96 -27.75 -4.71
CA LYS A 343 -13.28 -26.62 -5.33
C LYS A 343 -13.42 -26.59 -6.84
N GLU A 344 -13.43 -25.38 -7.40
CA GLU A 344 -13.39 -25.11 -8.84
C GLU A 344 -12.20 -24.22 -9.21
N TYR A 345 -11.50 -24.60 -10.27
CA TYR A 345 -10.47 -23.79 -10.92
C TYR A 345 -10.93 -23.36 -12.30
N TYR A 346 -10.68 -22.10 -12.63
CA TYR A 346 -11.08 -21.50 -13.89
C TYR A 346 -9.84 -21.20 -14.73
N LEU A 347 -9.65 -21.96 -15.81
CA LEU A 347 -8.53 -21.77 -16.73
C LEU A 347 -8.93 -20.79 -17.83
N PHE A 348 -8.20 -19.70 -17.91
CA PHE A 348 -8.35 -18.67 -18.92
C PHE A 348 -7.19 -18.72 -19.92
N ARG A 349 -7.48 -18.31 -21.16
CA ARG A 349 -6.46 -17.75 -22.04
C ARG A 349 -6.66 -16.25 -22.16
N PHE A 350 -5.58 -15.49 -22.23
CA PHE A 350 -5.61 -14.03 -22.37
C PHE A 350 -4.51 -13.54 -23.31
N ARG A 351 -4.68 -12.33 -23.86
CA ARG A 351 -3.63 -11.67 -24.67
C ARG A 351 -3.70 -10.15 -24.55
N CYS A 352 -2.57 -9.50 -24.84
CA CYS A 352 -2.49 -8.05 -25.01
C CYS A 352 -1.84 -7.74 -26.36
N GLN A 353 -2.63 -7.17 -27.27
CA GLN A 353 -2.22 -6.69 -28.58
C GLN A 353 -1.93 -5.20 -28.58
N SER A 354 -2.49 -4.43 -27.64
CA SER A 354 -2.29 -2.98 -27.56
C SER A 354 -0.90 -2.59 -27.04
N ASP A 355 -0.17 -3.50 -26.41
CA ASP A 355 1.19 -3.31 -25.91
C ASP A 355 2.20 -4.13 -26.73
N GLU A 356 3.17 -3.45 -27.36
CA GLU A 356 4.20 -4.08 -28.20
C GLU A 356 5.00 -5.15 -27.45
N SER A 357 5.20 -5.00 -26.14
CA SER A 357 5.94 -5.94 -25.29
C SER A 357 5.26 -7.30 -25.18
N TRP A 358 3.93 -7.32 -25.32
CA TRP A 358 3.09 -8.50 -25.15
C TRP A 358 2.57 -9.07 -26.47
N GLN A 359 2.60 -8.28 -27.55
CA GLN A 359 2.12 -8.70 -28.87
C GLN A 359 2.75 -10.01 -29.35
N GLU A 360 4.06 -10.19 -29.20
CA GLU A 360 4.78 -11.38 -29.65
C GLU A 360 4.46 -12.64 -28.84
N LYS A 361 3.95 -12.48 -27.61
CA LYS A 361 3.55 -13.61 -26.74
C LYS A 361 2.25 -14.25 -27.19
N GLY A 362 1.38 -13.51 -27.88
CA GLY A 362 0.08 -14.01 -28.33
C GLY A 362 -0.83 -14.42 -27.17
N TRP A 363 -1.56 -15.52 -27.35
CA TRP A 363 -2.40 -16.09 -26.29
C TRP A 363 -1.53 -16.76 -25.22
N MET A 364 -1.77 -16.41 -23.96
CA MET A 364 -1.12 -16.96 -22.77
C MET A 364 -2.16 -17.61 -21.85
N ALA A 365 -1.72 -18.41 -20.89
CA ALA A 365 -2.61 -19.14 -19.98
C ALA A 365 -2.55 -18.57 -18.55
N GLY A 366 -3.70 -18.55 -17.87
CA GLY A 366 -3.81 -18.19 -16.46
C GLY A 366 -4.89 -19.01 -15.78
N VAL A 367 -4.70 -19.34 -14.52
CA VAL A 367 -5.69 -20.04 -13.70
C VAL A 367 -6.14 -19.09 -12.59
N SER A 368 -7.45 -19.05 -12.35
CA SER A 368 -8.05 -18.36 -11.21
C SER A 368 -8.74 -19.37 -10.31
N GLY A 369 -8.56 -19.20 -8.99
CA GLY A 369 -9.14 -20.06 -7.96
C GLY A 369 -8.11 -20.66 -7.00
N PRO A 370 -8.40 -21.80 -6.35
CA PRO A 370 -9.70 -22.44 -6.35
C PRO A 370 -10.76 -21.56 -5.70
N PHE A 371 -12.01 -21.80 -6.08
CA PHE A 371 -13.19 -21.24 -5.43
C PHE A 371 -13.99 -22.35 -4.77
N ASP A 372 -14.51 -22.11 -3.56
CA ASP A 372 -15.38 -23.05 -2.86
C ASP A 372 -16.78 -23.10 -3.49
N LYS A 373 -17.17 -24.27 -4.01
CA LYS A 373 -18.49 -24.52 -4.59
C LYS A 373 -19.62 -24.29 -3.61
N ASN A 374 -19.39 -24.58 -2.33
CA ASN A 374 -20.41 -24.42 -1.29
C ASN A 374 -20.72 -22.95 -1.02
N ASN A 375 -19.79 -22.05 -1.36
CA ASN A 375 -19.92 -20.61 -1.22
C ASN A 375 -20.13 -19.90 -2.57
N SER A 376 -20.34 -20.64 -3.66
CA SER A 376 -20.52 -20.08 -5.00
C SER A 376 -21.88 -19.39 -5.17
N PRO A 377 -21.95 -18.23 -5.86
CA PRO A 377 -20.84 -17.49 -6.42
C PRO A 377 -20.10 -16.66 -5.34
N THR A 378 -18.77 -16.71 -5.35
CA THR A 378 -17.90 -15.96 -4.44
C THR A 378 -16.78 -15.24 -5.18
N THR A 379 -16.40 -14.06 -4.68
CA THR A 379 -15.24 -13.28 -5.10
C THR A 379 -13.94 -13.77 -4.45
N LEU A 380 -14.03 -14.60 -3.41
CA LEU A 380 -12.90 -15.08 -2.62
C LEU A 380 -12.25 -16.32 -3.27
N ALA A 381 -11.07 -16.11 -3.85
CA ALA A 381 -10.19 -17.20 -4.30
C ALA A 381 -9.28 -17.66 -3.15
N GLU A 382 -9.05 -18.97 -3.05
CA GLU A 382 -8.23 -19.57 -1.97
C GLU A 382 -6.74 -19.71 -2.35
N GLY A 383 -6.22 -18.76 -3.13
CA GLY A 383 -4.77 -18.51 -3.23
C GLY A 383 -4.00 -19.17 -4.39
N HIS A 384 -4.66 -19.70 -5.42
CA HIS A 384 -4.00 -20.27 -6.61
C HIS A 384 -4.28 -19.51 -7.91
N THR A 385 -4.53 -18.21 -7.82
CA THR A 385 -4.66 -17.36 -9.01
C THR A 385 -3.29 -16.94 -9.51
N PHE A 386 -2.90 -17.42 -10.67
CA PHE A 386 -1.56 -17.22 -11.24
C PHE A 386 -1.61 -17.27 -12.78
N SER A 387 -0.68 -16.57 -13.42
CA SER A 387 -0.41 -16.67 -14.87
C SER A 387 0.95 -17.28 -15.16
N HIS A 388 1.03 -18.01 -16.28
CA HIS A 388 2.29 -18.31 -16.94
C HIS A 388 2.26 -17.66 -18.32
N PHE A 389 3.28 -16.86 -18.64
CA PHE A 389 3.44 -16.22 -19.96
C PHE A 389 3.97 -17.19 -21.03
N GLU A 390 3.63 -18.46 -20.88
CA GLU A 390 3.81 -19.49 -21.89
C GLU A 390 2.69 -19.38 -22.92
N GLN A 391 3.01 -19.71 -24.18
CA GLN A 391 2.00 -19.70 -25.23
C GLN A 391 0.92 -20.74 -24.96
N TRP A 392 -0.35 -20.36 -25.15
CA TRP A 392 -1.50 -21.22 -24.96
C TRP A 392 -1.38 -22.55 -25.72
N GLU A 393 -0.92 -22.51 -26.98
CA GLU A 393 -0.78 -23.70 -27.84
C GLU A 393 0.38 -24.63 -27.45
N SER A 394 1.22 -24.26 -26.48
CA SER A 394 2.38 -25.07 -26.07
C SER A 394 2.01 -26.29 -25.23
N LYS A 395 0.80 -26.32 -24.64
CA LYS A 395 0.33 -27.35 -23.71
C LYS A 395 -1.16 -27.57 -23.85
N HIS A 396 -1.64 -28.75 -23.46
CA HIS A 396 -3.06 -29.01 -23.31
C HIS A 396 -3.62 -28.32 -22.04
N PRO A 397 -4.93 -28.02 -21.96
CA PRO A 397 -5.55 -27.35 -20.81
C PRO A 397 -5.21 -27.96 -19.43
N LYS A 398 -5.17 -29.30 -19.33
CA LYS A 398 -4.80 -29.99 -18.08
C LYS A 398 -3.34 -29.78 -17.69
N GLU A 399 -2.45 -29.69 -18.67
CA GLU A 399 -1.01 -29.48 -18.46
C GLU A 399 -0.73 -28.03 -18.03
N HIS A 400 -1.47 -27.06 -18.58
CA HIS A 400 -1.46 -25.68 -18.09
C HIS A 400 -1.86 -25.62 -16.62
N LEU A 401 -3.02 -26.20 -16.27
CA LEU A 401 -3.46 -26.28 -14.87
C LEU A 401 -2.42 -26.95 -13.97
N ALA A 402 -1.89 -28.11 -14.38
CA ALA A 402 -0.88 -28.83 -13.59
C ALA A 402 0.42 -28.02 -13.45
N SER A 403 0.84 -27.25 -14.45
CA SER A 403 2.03 -26.41 -14.33
C SER A 403 1.85 -25.23 -13.39
N ILE A 404 0.64 -24.65 -13.36
CA ILE A 404 0.32 -23.46 -12.56
C ILE A 404 -0.02 -23.86 -11.12
N VAL A 405 -0.83 -24.90 -10.94
CA VAL A 405 -1.34 -25.34 -9.62
C VAL A 405 -0.52 -26.50 -9.03
N GLY A 406 0.02 -27.39 -9.87
CA GLY A 406 0.77 -28.59 -9.42
C GLY A 406 2.09 -28.29 -8.73
N ASN A 407 2.71 -27.14 -9.01
CA ASN A 407 3.85 -26.62 -8.22
C ASN A 407 3.44 -26.18 -6.80
N VAL A 408 2.16 -25.86 -6.57
CA VAL A 408 1.69 -25.29 -5.29
C VAL A 408 1.41 -26.40 -4.27
N LYS A 409 0.88 -27.56 -4.67
CA LYS A 409 0.68 -28.73 -3.78
C LYS A 409 2.02 -29.26 -3.25
N GLU A 410 3.05 -29.40 -4.10
CA GLU A 410 4.40 -29.80 -3.68
C GLU A 410 5.11 -28.74 -2.83
N TYR A 411 4.92 -27.45 -3.14
CA TYR A 411 5.48 -26.34 -2.37
C TYR A 411 4.89 -26.26 -0.95
N TRP A 412 3.56 -26.37 -0.78
CA TRP A 412 2.92 -26.40 0.54
C TRP A 412 3.15 -27.71 1.29
N MET A 413 3.26 -28.86 0.61
CA MET A 413 3.63 -30.12 1.26
C MET A 413 5.07 -30.12 1.80
N LYS A 414 6.00 -29.40 1.16
CA LYS A 414 7.35 -29.20 1.71
C LYS A 414 7.36 -28.27 2.92
N LEU A 415 6.60 -27.17 2.88
CA LEU A 415 6.48 -26.22 4.01
C LEU A 415 5.74 -26.81 5.23
N ALA A 416 4.86 -27.80 5.04
CA ALA A 416 4.20 -28.51 6.14
C ALA A 416 5.04 -29.65 6.75
N GLN A 417 6.23 -29.93 6.18
CA GLN A 417 7.18 -30.93 6.66
C GLN A 417 8.43 -30.32 7.32
N GLU A 418 8.52 -28.98 7.35
CA GLU A 418 9.43 -28.19 8.19
C GLU A 418 8.66 -27.66 9.42
#